data_AF-A0AAV2REC8-F1
#
_entry.id   AF-A0AAV2REC8-F1
#
_cell.length_a   1.000
_cell.length_b   1.000
_cell.length_c   1.000
_cell.angle_alpha   90.00
_cell.angle_beta   90.00
_cell.angle_gamma   90.00
#
_symmetry.space_group_name_H-M   'P 1'
#
loop_
_entity.id
_entity.type
_entity.pdbx_description
1 polymer ?
#
loop_
_entity_poly.entity_id
_entity_poly.type
_entity_poly.pdbx_seq_one_letter_code
_entity_poly.pdbx_strand_id
1 'polypeptide(L)'
;MGDDSDARKAEVRQRLQEEAEAKKKKKGFMTPARKSKLRMLLRKKAAEELKKEEAKRKEERIKIVRERCGEAKKLEVLREDELIDVVKGYYERILACESQKYDLELQTFINEYEICELNRKVQDLRGRFIRPQLKKVAKYEDKFAKLNKTANEFNVKAKLKHIEDPKEP
;
A
#
# COMPACT_ATOMS: atom_id res chain seq x y z
N MET A 1 -36.49 -6.66 -16.82
CA MET A 1 -35.43 -5.77 -16.28
C MET A 1 -34.20 -6.53 -15.78
N GLY A 2 -33.91 -7.75 -16.28
CA GLY A 2 -32.71 -8.53 -15.90
C GLY A 2 -31.67 -8.65 -17.01
N ASP A 3 -32.10 -8.60 -18.27
CA ASP A 3 -31.26 -8.93 -19.43
C ASP A 3 -30.13 -7.91 -19.70
N ASP A 4 -30.37 -6.61 -19.46
CA ASP A 4 -29.36 -5.56 -19.67
C ASP A 4 -28.16 -5.67 -18.71
N SER A 5 -28.40 -6.12 -17.47
CA SER A 5 -27.34 -6.25 -16.46
C SER A 5 -26.45 -7.46 -16.77
N ASP A 6 -27.06 -8.57 -17.19
CA ASP A 6 -26.33 -9.78 -17.52
C ASP A 6 -25.62 -9.69 -18.88
N ALA A 7 -26.20 -8.98 -19.85
CA ALA A 7 -25.51 -8.61 -21.09
C ALA A 7 -24.27 -7.73 -20.83
N ARG A 8 -24.39 -6.70 -19.97
CA ARG A 8 -23.25 -5.85 -19.58
C ARG A 8 -22.17 -6.63 -18.83
N LYS A 9 -22.54 -7.57 -17.94
CA LYS A 9 -21.57 -8.45 -17.27
C LYS A 9 -20.86 -9.37 -18.25
N ALA A 10 -21.59 -9.96 -19.20
CA ALA A 10 -21.03 -10.83 -20.23
C ALA A 10 -20.04 -10.06 -21.12
N GLU A 11 -20.41 -8.85 -21.55
CA GLU A 11 -19.56 -7.96 -22.34
C GLU A 11 -18.28 -7.58 -21.59
N VAL A 12 -18.38 -7.19 -20.31
CA VAL A 12 -17.20 -6.86 -19.48
C VAL A 12 -16.29 -8.07 -19.29
N ARG A 13 -16.86 -9.27 -19.08
CA ARG A 13 -16.08 -10.51 -18.99
C ARG A 13 -15.38 -10.84 -20.29
N GLN A 14 -16.06 -10.70 -21.42
CA GLN A 14 -15.50 -10.95 -22.74
C GLN A 14 -14.36 -9.97 -23.04
N ARG A 15 -14.54 -8.67 -22.79
CA ARG A 15 -13.47 -7.66 -22.90
C ARG A 15 -12.27 -7.99 -22.02
N LEU A 16 -12.48 -8.41 -20.77
CA LEU A 16 -11.39 -8.81 -19.86
C LEU A 16 -10.65 -10.07 -20.32
N GLN A 17 -11.37 -11.04 -20.91
CA GLN A 17 -10.78 -12.26 -21.48
C GLN A 17 -9.97 -11.94 -22.75
N GLU A 18 -10.52 -11.14 -23.66
CA GLU A 18 -9.85 -10.68 -24.87
C GLU A 18 -8.60 -9.84 -24.54
N GLU A 19 -8.64 -8.99 -23.52
CA GLU A 19 -7.48 -8.24 -23.05
C GLU A 19 -6.39 -9.16 -22.45
N ALA A 20 -6.80 -10.20 -21.73
CA ALA A 20 -5.90 -11.21 -21.19
C ALA A 20 -5.23 -12.05 -22.31
N GLU A 21 -5.96 -12.36 -23.39
CA GLU A 21 -5.43 -13.05 -24.56
C GLU A 21 -4.55 -12.16 -25.44
N ALA A 22 -4.91 -10.89 -25.62
CA ALA A 22 -4.10 -9.90 -26.32
C ALA A 22 -2.75 -9.66 -25.60
N LYS A 23 -2.74 -9.71 -24.26
CA LYS A 23 -1.51 -9.67 -23.45
C LYS A 23 -0.59 -10.89 -23.66
N LYS A 24 -1.13 -12.04 -24.08
CA LYS A 24 -0.31 -13.23 -24.43
C LYS A 24 0.35 -13.10 -25.80
N LYS A 25 -0.24 -12.36 -26.74
CA LYS A 25 0.22 -12.25 -28.14
C LYS A 25 1.33 -11.21 -28.36
N LYS A 26 1.51 -10.21 -27.48
CA LYS A 26 2.59 -9.20 -27.60
C LYS A 26 3.93 -9.69 -27.02
N LYS A 27 4.57 -10.64 -27.70
CA LYS A 27 6.00 -10.98 -27.54
C LYS A 27 6.80 -10.23 -28.61
N GLY A 28 7.39 -9.07 -28.30
CA GLY A 28 8.21 -8.40 -29.33
C GLY A 28 8.77 -7.02 -29.05
N PHE A 29 9.17 -6.70 -27.81
CA PHE A 29 9.92 -5.45 -27.58
C PHE A 29 11.01 -5.54 -26.52
N MET A 30 11.03 -6.63 -25.73
CA MET A 30 11.90 -6.75 -24.57
C MET A 30 12.24 -8.22 -24.26
N THR A 31 13.51 -8.53 -23.98
CA THR A 31 13.88 -9.83 -23.40
C THR A 31 13.15 -10.06 -22.07
N PRO A 32 12.65 -11.28 -21.78
CA PRO A 32 11.94 -11.60 -20.55
C PRO A 32 12.71 -11.20 -19.27
N ALA A 33 14.04 -11.36 -19.29
CA ALA A 33 14.94 -11.00 -18.20
C ALA A 33 14.91 -9.49 -17.90
N ARG A 34 15.04 -8.63 -18.92
CA ARG A 34 15.04 -7.17 -18.73
C ARG A 34 13.63 -6.64 -18.39
N LYS A 35 12.55 -7.27 -18.89
CA LYS A 35 11.17 -6.97 -18.44
C LYS A 35 10.93 -7.32 -16.96
N SER A 36 11.52 -8.43 -16.48
CA SER A 36 11.46 -8.82 -15.08
C SER A 36 12.24 -7.83 -14.19
N LYS A 37 13.48 -7.50 -14.59
CA LYS A 37 14.33 -6.51 -13.89
C LYS A 37 13.64 -5.15 -13.80
N LEU A 38 13.01 -4.68 -14.88
CA LEU A 38 12.30 -3.40 -14.88
C LEU A 38 11.12 -3.39 -13.91
N ARG A 39 10.28 -4.44 -13.89
CA ARG A 39 9.17 -4.54 -12.91
C ARG A 39 9.67 -4.58 -11.48
N MET A 40 10.80 -5.24 -11.22
CA MET A 40 11.42 -5.22 -9.90
C MET A 40 11.84 -3.80 -9.52
N LEU A 41 12.53 -3.09 -10.41
CA LEU A 41 12.94 -1.70 -10.19
C LEU A 41 11.76 -0.76 -9.97
N LEU A 42 10.69 -0.91 -10.75
CA LEU A 42 9.47 -0.11 -10.58
C LEU A 42 8.80 -0.33 -9.22
N ARG A 43 8.68 -1.58 -8.76
CA ARG A 43 8.12 -1.86 -7.43
C ARG A 43 9.03 -1.38 -6.30
N LYS A 44 10.35 -1.50 -6.46
CA LYS A 44 11.32 -0.96 -5.49
C LYS A 44 11.19 0.55 -5.39
N LYS A 45 11.19 1.25 -6.52
CA LYS A 45 11.00 2.70 -6.58
C LYS A 45 9.65 3.12 -5.98
N ALA A 46 8.56 2.44 -6.34
CA ALA A 46 7.23 2.72 -5.78
C ALA A 46 7.19 2.51 -4.26
N ALA A 47 7.85 1.47 -3.74
CA ALA A 47 7.93 1.23 -2.30
C ALA A 47 8.79 2.29 -1.58
N GLU A 48 9.87 2.74 -2.19
CA GLU A 48 10.71 3.83 -1.67
C GLU A 48 9.96 5.17 -1.67
N GLU A 49 9.24 5.48 -2.76
CA GLU A 49 8.42 6.69 -2.86
C GLU A 49 7.27 6.69 -1.85
N LEU A 50 6.58 5.55 -1.68
CA LEU A 50 5.52 5.40 -0.67
C LEU A 50 6.06 5.65 0.75
N LYS A 51 7.22 5.09 1.10
CA LYS A 51 7.87 5.34 2.40
C LYS A 51 8.26 6.81 2.58
N LYS A 52 8.77 7.45 1.51
CA LYS A 52 9.16 8.86 1.55
C LYS A 52 7.94 9.77 1.73
N GLU A 53 6.83 9.46 1.07
CA GLU A 53 5.57 10.17 1.23
C GLU A 53 4.99 10.00 2.64
N GLU A 54 5.00 8.78 3.18
CA GLU A 54 4.59 8.53 4.57
C GLU A 54 5.42 9.32 5.58
N ALA A 55 6.74 9.40 5.39
CA ALA A 55 7.62 10.18 6.24
C ALA A 55 7.28 11.69 6.18
N LYS A 56 7.11 12.23 4.97
CA LYS A 56 6.68 13.62 4.77
C LYS A 56 5.32 13.91 5.42
N ARG A 57 4.34 13.03 5.21
CA ARG A 57 3.01 13.17 5.81
C ARG A 57 3.06 13.14 7.34
N LYS A 58 3.95 12.34 7.93
CA LYS A 58 4.17 12.31 9.39
C LYS A 58 4.82 13.61 9.89
N GLU A 59 5.84 14.11 9.19
CA GLU A 59 6.49 15.38 9.52
C GLU A 59 5.53 16.57 9.40
N GLU A 60 4.76 16.64 8.32
CA GLU A 60 3.71 17.63 8.12
C GLU A 60 2.63 17.54 9.21
N ARG A 61 2.22 16.32 9.59
CA ARG A 61 1.29 16.12 10.70
C ARG A 61 1.85 16.70 12.00
N ILE A 62 3.11 16.43 12.32
CA ILE A 62 3.76 16.97 13.53
C ILE A 62 3.82 18.51 13.47
N LYS A 63 4.18 19.07 12.32
CA LYS A 63 4.23 20.52 12.10
C LYS A 63 2.87 21.17 12.31
N ILE A 64 1.81 20.62 11.71
CA ILE A 64 0.43 21.12 11.82
C ILE A 64 -0.07 21.00 13.25
N VAL A 65 0.20 19.88 13.94
CA VAL A 65 -0.19 19.71 15.35
C VAL A 65 0.51 20.76 16.22
N ARG A 66 1.81 21.01 15.99
CA ARG A 66 2.55 22.04 16.73
C ARG A 66 2.01 23.44 16.49
N GLU A 67 1.72 23.78 15.23
CA GLU A 67 1.14 25.07 14.86
C GLU A 67 -0.26 25.28 15.47
N ARG A 68 -1.10 24.23 15.43
CA ARG A 68 -2.45 24.31 16.00
C ARG A 68 -2.43 24.34 17.53
N CYS A 69 -1.74 23.40 18.17
CA CYS A 69 -1.81 23.25 19.63
C CYS A 69 -0.90 24.24 20.38
N GLY A 70 0.14 24.78 19.75
CA GLY A 70 1.10 25.67 20.38
C GLY A 70 1.95 24.98 21.45
N GLU A 71 2.63 25.78 22.26
CA GLU A 71 3.38 25.30 23.42
C GLU A 71 2.48 25.18 24.65
N ALA A 72 2.82 24.25 25.55
CA ALA A 72 2.10 24.08 26.81
C ALA A 72 2.24 25.35 27.66
N LYS A 73 1.11 25.84 28.20
CA LYS A 73 1.13 26.98 29.14
C LYS A 73 1.90 26.58 30.40
N LYS A 74 2.76 27.48 30.89
CA LYS A 74 3.54 27.26 32.12
C LYS A 74 2.64 27.50 33.33
N LEU A 75 2.14 26.42 33.92
CA LEU A 75 1.14 26.47 35.01
C LEU A 75 1.74 26.90 36.36
N GLU A 76 3.03 26.68 36.57
CA GLU A 76 3.74 26.92 37.84
C GLU A 76 3.90 28.41 38.22
N VAL A 77 3.69 29.32 37.28
CA VAL A 77 3.96 30.77 37.46
C VAL A 77 2.67 31.59 37.49
N LEU A 78 1.52 30.96 37.23
CA LEU A 78 0.23 31.65 37.07
C LEU A 78 -0.47 31.85 38.41
N ARG A 79 -1.20 32.96 38.52
CA ARG A 79 -2.09 33.21 39.66
C ARG A 79 -3.38 32.40 39.53
N GLU A 80 -4.09 32.16 40.63
CA GLU A 80 -5.31 31.35 40.67
C GLU A 80 -6.39 31.81 39.67
N ASP A 81 -6.62 33.12 39.55
CA ASP A 81 -7.58 33.69 38.61
C ASP A 81 -7.20 33.39 37.15
N GLU A 82 -5.92 33.52 36.82
CA GLU A 82 -5.38 33.23 35.49
C GLU A 82 -5.48 31.73 35.17
N LEU A 83 -5.31 30.87 36.18
CA LEU A 83 -5.46 29.42 36.03
C LEU A 83 -6.90 29.04 35.65
N ILE A 84 -7.89 29.69 36.28
CA ILE A 84 -9.31 29.47 35.98
C ILE A 84 -9.63 29.86 34.53
N ASP A 85 -9.13 31.01 34.06
CA ASP A 85 -9.35 31.46 32.69
C ASP A 85 -8.67 30.54 31.66
N VAL A 86 -7.48 30.02 32.00
CA VAL A 86 -6.79 29.03 31.17
C VAL A 86 -7.60 27.74 31.03
N VAL A 87 -8.15 27.22 32.13
CA VAL A 87 -8.98 26.00 32.11
C VAL A 87 -10.25 26.21 31.30
N LYS A 88 -10.95 27.33 31.48
CA LYS A 88 -12.14 27.68 30.69
C LYS A 88 -11.83 27.74 29.20
N GLY A 89 -10.75 28.41 28.81
CA GLY A 89 -10.35 28.50 27.41
C GLY A 89 -9.97 27.14 26.80
N TYR A 90 -9.34 26.24 27.56
CA TYR A 90 -9.09 24.87 27.10
C TYR A 90 -10.38 24.08 26.93
N TYR A 91 -11.33 24.23 27.85
CA TYR A 91 -12.62 23.55 27.78
C TYR A 91 -13.42 23.96 26.53
N GLU A 92 -13.54 25.26 26.26
CA GLU A 92 -14.20 25.77 25.05
C GLU A 92 -13.53 25.24 23.77
N ARG A 93 -12.20 25.22 23.77
CA ARG A 93 -11.42 24.71 22.64
C ARG A 93 -11.64 23.22 22.42
N ILE A 94 -11.70 22.43 23.48
CA ILE A 94 -11.98 20.99 23.41
C ILE A 94 -13.38 20.76 22.83
N LEU A 95 -14.40 21.49 23.28
CA LEU A 95 -15.75 21.40 22.74
C LEU A 95 -15.80 21.69 21.24
N ALA A 96 -15.16 22.76 20.80
CA ALA A 96 -15.07 23.11 19.38
C ALA A 96 -14.34 22.04 18.56
N CYS A 97 -13.23 21.50 19.08
CA CYS A 97 -12.48 20.44 18.42
C CYS A 97 -13.28 19.12 18.34
N GLU A 98 -14.03 18.76 19.37
CA GLU A 98 -14.84 17.53 19.37
C GLU A 98 -16.00 17.63 18.37
N SER A 99 -16.64 18.80 18.27
CA SER A 99 -17.65 19.07 17.24
C SER A 99 -17.08 18.89 15.83
N GLN A 100 -15.94 19.52 15.54
CA GLN A 100 -15.29 19.41 14.22
C GLN A 100 -14.83 17.98 13.91
N LYS A 101 -14.34 17.27 14.93
CA LYS A 101 -13.94 15.86 14.80
C LYS A 101 -15.14 14.99 14.42
N TYR A 102 -16.28 15.17 15.07
CA TYR A 102 -17.49 14.43 14.76
C TYR A 102 -17.91 14.59 13.29
N ASP A 103 -17.92 15.83 12.78
CA ASP A 103 -18.26 16.11 11.39
C ASP A 103 -17.30 15.41 10.41
N LEU A 104 -15.99 15.44 10.70
CA LEU A 104 -14.96 14.78 9.89
C LEU A 104 -15.07 13.25 9.92
N GLU A 105 -15.35 12.68 11.10
CA GLU A 105 -15.56 11.24 11.26
C GLU A 105 -16.80 10.77 10.49
N LEU A 106 -17.90 11.53 10.56
CA LEU A 106 -19.10 11.24 9.80
C LEU A 106 -18.87 11.28 8.30
N GLN A 107 -18.17 12.30 7.79
CA GLN A 107 -17.79 12.37 6.37
C GLN A 107 -16.91 11.19 5.95
N THR A 108 -15.94 10.82 6.80
CA THR A 108 -15.06 9.68 6.53
C THR A 108 -15.87 8.38 6.47
N PHE A 109 -16.81 8.19 7.39
CA PHE A 109 -17.70 7.03 7.42
C PHE A 109 -18.57 6.94 6.15
N ILE A 110 -19.14 8.05 5.70
CA ILE A 110 -19.94 8.09 4.46
C ILE A 110 -19.07 7.71 3.26
N ASN A 111 -17.86 8.26 3.17
CA ASN A 111 -16.91 7.95 2.09
C ASN A 111 -16.52 6.46 2.10
N GLU A 112 -16.26 5.89 3.28
CA GLU A 112 -15.95 4.46 3.43
C GLU A 112 -17.12 3.58 2.99
N TYR A 113 -18.35 3.96 3.36
CA TYR A 113 -19.56 3.28 2.94
C TYR A 113 -19.73 3.31 1.42
N GLU A 114 -19.58 4.47 0.78
CA GLU A 114 -19.64 4.61 -0.67
C GLU A 114 -18.55 3.80 -1.38
N ILE A 115 -17.31 3.83 -0.88
CA ILE A 115 -16.22 3.02 -1.43
C ILE A 115 -16.56 1.53 -1.33
N CYS A 116 -17.10 1.07 -0.21
CA CYS A 116 -17.52 -0.32 -0.05
C CYS A 116 -18.65 -0.70 -1.02
N GLU A 117 -19.62 0.19 -1.20
CA GLU A 117 -20.73 -0.02 -2.12
C GLU A 117 -20.26 -0.08 -3.59
N LEU A 118 -19.40 0.86 -3.99
CA LEU A 118 -18.78 0.89 -5.32
C LEU A 118 -17.90 -0.33 -5.56
N ASN A 119 -17.10 -0.75 -4.56
CA ASN A 119 -16.30 -1.96 -4.65
C ASN A 119 -17.19 -3.20 -4.85
N ARG A 120 -18.32 -3.30 -4.14
CA ARG A 120 -19.29 -4.39 -4.32
C ARG A 120 -19.88 -4.38 -5.74
N LYS A 121 -20.32 -3.21 -6.23
CA LYS A 121 -20.84 -3.05 -7.60
C LYS A 121 -19.80 -3.48 -8.65
N VAL A 122 -18.55 -3.06 -8.51
CA VAL A 122 -17.45 -3.43 -9.40
C VAL A 122 -17.18 -4.94 -9.36
N GLN A 123 -17.20 -5.57 -8.18
CA GLN A 123 -17.02 -7.02 -8.03
C GLN A 123 -18.15 -7.81 -8.71
N ASP A 124 -19.39 -7.37 -8.58
CA ASP A 124 -20.55 -8.01 -9.23
C ASP A 124 -20.47 -7.90 -10.76
N LEU A 125 -20.01 -6.77 -11.30
CA LEU A 125 -19.77 -6.56 -12.73
C LEU A 125 -18.62 -7.41 -13.26
N ARG A 126 -17.50 -7.48 -12.54
CA ARG A 126 -16.33 -8.30 -12.92
C ARG A 126 -16.60 -9.81 -12.79
N GLY A 127 -17.69 -10.18 -12.11
CA GLY A 127 -18.04 -11.53 -11.75
C GLY A 127 -17.38 -11.90 -10.43
N ARG A 128 -18.22 -12.17 -9.43
CA ARG A 128 -17.89 -12.56 -8.05
C ARG A 128 -16.95 -13.79 -7.94
N PHE A 129 -16.61 -14.44 -9.05
CA PHE A 129 -15.83 -15.66 -9.13
C PHE A 129 -15.03 -15.73 -10.45
N ILE A 130 -14.02 -14.87 -10.63
CA ILE A 130 -12.90 -15.25 -11.51
C ILE A 130 -12.18 -16.37 -10.76
N ARG A 131 -12.52 -17.64 -11.04
CA ARG A 131 -11.80 -18.78 -10.45
C ARG A 131 -10.31 -18.56 -10.69
N PRO A 132 -9.49 -18.33 -9.66
CA PRO A 132 -8.06 -18.39 -9.83
C PRO A 132 -7.78 -19.76 -10.43
N GLN A 133 -7.16 -19.81 -11.61
CA GLN A 133 -6.81 -21.10 -12.21
C GLN A 133 -5.92 -21.82 -11.20
N LEU A 134 -6.46 -22.88 -10.60
CA LEU A 134 -5.75 -23.66 -9.58
C LEU A 134 -4.52 -24.26 -10.25
N LYS A 135 -3.36 -23.64 -10.02
CA LYS A 135 -2.09 -24.23 -10.42
C LYS A 135 -1.79 -25.34 -9.43
N LYS A 136 -1.29 -26.48 -9.92
CA LYS A 136 -0.77 -27.54 -9.06
C LYS A 136 0.41 -26.98 -8.27
N VAL A 137 0.17 -26.57 -7.03
CA VAL A 137 1.21 -26.07 -6.13
C VAL A 137 1.79 -27.28 -5.41
N ALA A 138 3.03 -27.63 -5.72
CA ALA A 138 3.77 -28.61 -4.93
C ALA A 138 4.11 -27.95 -3.58
N LYS A 139 3.50 -28.45 -2.48
CA LYS A 139 3.60 -27.87 -1.13
C LYS A 139 5.04 -27.68 -0.61
N TYR A 140 6.02 -28.38 -1.21
CA TYR A 140 7.38 -28.43 -0.73
C TYR A 140 8.44 -27.88 -1.71
N GLU A 141 8.13 -27.66 -2.99
CA GLU A 141 9.13 -27.21 -3.97
C GLU A 141 9.73 -25.84 -3.61
N ASP A 142 8.88 -24.88 -3.21
CA ASP A 142 9.34 -23.54 -2.81
C ASP A 142 10.14 -23.56 -1.50
N LYS A 143 9.87 -24.52 -0.60
CA LYS A 143 10.63 -24.71 0.64
C LYS A 143 12.01 -25.33 0.36
N PHE A 144 12.08 -26.32 -0.53
CA PHE A 144 13.34 -26.90 -0.98
C PHE A 144 14.19 -25.89 -1.78
N ALA A 145 13.57 -25.06 -2.63
CA ALA A 145 14.27 -24.00 -3.34
C ALA A 145 14.86 -22.93 -2.39
N LYS A 146 14.15 -22.61 -1.30
CA LYS A 146 14.68 -21.73 -0.24
C LYS A 146 15.84 -22.37 0.51
N LEU A 147 15.71 -23.64 0.92
CA LEU A 147 16.78 -24.38 1.61
C LEU A 147 18.04 -24.51 0.74
N ASN A 148 17.88 -24.76 -0.56
CA ASN A 148 19.00 -24.81 -1.51
C ASN A 148 19.63 -23.43 -1.75
N LYS A 149 18.85 -22.35 -1.76
CA LYS A 149 19.38 -20.97 -1.85
C LYS A 149 20.19 -20.60 -0.62
N THR A 150 19.67 -20.85 0.58
CA THR A 150 20.42 -20.63 1.82
C THR A 150 21.67 -21.50 1.87
N ALA A 151 21.59 -22.79 1.48
CA ALA A 151 22.76 -23.66 1.44
C ALA A 151 23.82 -23.17 0.43
N ASN A 152 23.41 -22.64 -0.73
CA ASN A 152 24.33 -22.07 -1.71
C ASN A 152 24.91 -20.71 -1.29
N GLU A 153 24.18 -19.90 -0.50
CA GLU A 153 24.69 -18.66 0.09
C GLU A 153 25.81 -18.93 1.11
N PHE A 154 25.70 -20.03 1.88
CA PHE A 154 26.71 -20.51 2.82
C PHE A 154 27.80 -21.40 2.18
N ASN A 155 27.71 -21.74 0.89
CA ASN A 155 28.69 -22.59 0.22
C ASN A 155 29.96 -21.81 -0.16
N VAL A 156 30.69 -21.35 0.86
CA VAL A 156 32.01 -20.69 0.77
C VAL A 156 33.00 -21.55 -0.03
N LYS A 157 32.85 -22.88 0.01
CA LYS A 157 33.71 -23.86 -0.68
C LYS A 157 33.64 -23.78 -2.20
N ALA A 158 32.51 -23.37 -2.78
CA ALA A 158 32.37 -23.14 -4.21
C ALA A 158 33.00 -21.79 -4.64
N LYS A 159 32.91 -20.76 -3.79
CA LYS A 159 33.51 -19.44 -4.04
C LYS A 159 35.04 -19.45 -3.94
N LEU A 160 35.62 -20.28 -3.06
CA LEU A 160 37.08 -20.43 -2.93
C LEU A 160 37.74 -21.28 -4.03
N LYS A 161 36.98 -22.09 -4.77
CA LYS A 161 37.52 -22.89 -5.89
C LYS A 161 37.72 -22.07 -7.18
N HIS A 162 37.14 -20.88 -7.25
CA HIS A 162 37.35 -19.91 -8.32
C HIS A 162 38.11 -18.71 -7.76
N ILE A 163 39.29 -18.94 -7.21
CA ILE A 163 40.31 -17.89 -7.12
C ILE A 163 41.07 -18.01 -8.44
N GLU A 164 40.81 -17.10 -9.37
CA GLU A 164 41.74 -16.92 -10.50
C GLU A 164 43.04 -16.39 -9.91
N ASP A 165 44.13 -17.13 -10.09
CA ASP A 165 45.45 -16.76 -9.61
C ASP A 165 45.84 -15.37 -10.17
N PRO A 166 46.48 -14.50 -9.36
CA PRO A 166 46.97 -13.23 -9.87
C PRO A 166 48.02 -13.54 -10.94
N LYS A 167 47.75 -13.10 -12.18
CA LYS A 167 48.79 -13.03 -13.20
C LYS A 167 49.86 -12.07 -12.70
N GLU A 168 50.96 -12.63 -12.19
CA GLU A 168 52.21 -11.91 -11.98
C GLU A 168 52.84 -11.54 -13.34
N PRO A 169 53.66 -10.47 -13.38
CA PRO A 169 53.67 -9.45 -14.44
C PRO A 169 54.13 -9.91 -15.82
#